data_AF-A0A2C1KGQ4-F1
#
_entry.id   AF-A0A2C1KGQ4-F1
#
_cell.length_a   1.000
_cell.length_b   1.000
_cell.length_c   1.000
_cell.angle_alpha   90.00
_cell.angle_beta   90.00
_cell.angle_gamma   90.00
#
_symmetry.space_group_name_H-M   'P 1'
#
loop_
_entity.id
_entity.type
_entity.pdbx_description
1 polymer ?
#
loop_
_entity_poly.entity_id
_entity_poly.type
_entity_poly.pdbx_seq_one_letter_code
_entity_poly.pdbx_strand_id
1 'polypeptide(L)'
;MFLTTFVSSLNKGNLITPILLKRKLIVEFRSTDKGSHFLELSSSESKLLSIQPVHVDFVIEGEESDLEEVFLHPISLKQLISFGKLSIKGSYRDFLRLEALIKLI
;
A
#
# COMPACT_ATOMS: atom_id res chain seq x y z
N MET A 1 10.93 -5.48 -4.34
CA MET A 1 11.52 -6.01 -3.08
C MET A 1 11.06 -5.24 -1.85
N PHE A 2 10.70 -3.97 -1.99
CA PHE A 2 10.18 -3.12 -0.91
C PHE A 2 8.88 -3.63 -0.27
N LEU A 3 7.89 -4.05 -1.06
CA LEU A 3 6.59 -4.53 -0.55
C LEU A 3 6.70 -5.77 0.35
N THR A 4 7.60 -6.70 0.03
CA THR A 4 7.83 -7.89 0.87
C THR A 4 8.39 -7.50 2.24
N THR A 5 9.31 -6.53 2.28
CA THR A 5 9.87 -5.99 3.52
C THR A 5 8.80 -5.29 4.34
N PHE A 6 7.99 -4.44 3.69
CA PHE A 6 6.87 -3.75 4.31
C PHE A 6 5.88 -4.71 4.96
N VAL A 7 5.45 -5.76 4.24
CA VAL A 7 4.56 -6.80 4.76
C VAL A 7 5.14 -7.50 5.98
N SER A 8 6.43 -7.86 5.92
CA SER A 8 7.11 -8.50 7.06
C SER A 8 7.12 -7.57 8.30
N SER A 9 7.40 -6.28 8.12
CA SER A 9 7.38 -5.31 9.22
C SER A 9 5.99 -5.10 9.80
N LEU A 10 4.97 -4.98 8.93
CA LEU A 10 3.56 -4.87 9.33
C LEU A 10 3.11 -6.04 10.21
N ASN A 11 3.40 -7.26 9.77
CA ASN A 11 2.96 -8.47 10.46
C ASN A 11 3.67 -8.64 11.82
N LYS A 12 4.91 -8.18 11.96
CA LYS A 12 5.63 -8.19 13.26
C LYS A 12 5.08 -7.18 14.26
N GLY A 13 4.58 -6.03 13.80
CA GLY A 13 4.16 -4.93 14.66
C GLY A 13 2.77 -5.08 15.28
N ASN A 14 1.93 -6.04 14.84
CA ASN A 14 0.50 -6.13 15.21
C ASN A 14 -0.29 -4.81 14.99
N LEU A 15 0.21 -3.94 14.12
CA LEU A 15 -0.32 -2.57 13.90
C LEU A 15 -1.63 -2.54 13.10
N ILE A 16 -1.98 -3.65 12.45
CA ILE A 16 -3.09 -3.69 11.47
C ILE A 16 -4.46 -3.73 12.17
N THR A 17 -4.58 -4.49 13.26
CA THR A 17 -5.84 -4.68 13.98
C THR A 17 -6.49 -3.37 14.45
N PRO A 18 -5.78 -2.42 15.08
CA PRO A 18 -6.40 -1.15 15.48
C PRO A 18 -6.78 -0.25 14.29
N ILE A 19 -6.13 -0.38 13.14
CA ILE A 19 -6.33 0.52 11.99
C ILE A 19 -7.42 0.02 11.03
N LEU A 20 -7.46 -1.29 10.77
CA LEU A 20 -8.42 -1.87 9.84
C LEU A 20 -9.68 -2.43 10.52
N LEU A 21 -9.73 -2.54 11.86
CA LEU A 21 -10.91 -2.97 12.60
C LEU A 21 -11.57 -4.25 12.03
N LYS A 22 -10.75 -5.26 11.70
CA LYS A 22 -11.15 -6.54 11.06
C LYS A 22 -11.63 -6.45 9.60
N ARG A 23 -11.52 -5.29 8.93
CA ARG A 23 -11.67 -5.23 7.47
C ARG A 23 -10.43 -5.78 6.77
N LYS A 24 -10.66 -6.28 5.56
CA LYS A 24 -9.62 -6.53 4.56
C LYS A 24 -9.53 -5.31 3.65
N LEU A 25 -8.32 -5.01 3.21
CA LEU A 25 -8.04 -3.95 2.26
C LEU A 25 -7.11 -4.50 1.18
N ILE A 26 -7.55 -4.46 -0.07
CA ILE A 26 -6.78 -4.93 -1.23
C ILE A 26 -6.33 -3.71 -2.03
N VAL A 27 -5.02 -3.52 -2.11
CA VAL A 27 -4.39 -2.39 -2.79
C VAL A 27 -3.63 -2.88 -4.01
N GLU A 28 -3.82 -2.22 -5.14
CA GLU A 28 -3.00 -2.40 -6.33
C GLU A 28 -1.94 -1.29 -6.39
N PHE A 29 -0.66 -1.68 -6.49
CA PHE A 29 0.45 -0.81 -6.83
C PHE A 29 0.77 -1.05 -8.30
N ARG A 30 0.40 -0.10 -9.17
CA ARG A 30 0.57 -0.19 -10.61
C ARG A 30 1.77 0.65 -11.01
N SER A 31 2.86 -0.01 -11.35
CA SER A 31 3.99 0.64 -12.00
C SER A 31 3.69 0.83 -13.48
N THR A 32 4.09 1.99 -14.01
CA THR A 32 3.97 2.30 -15.44
C THR A 32 4.83 1.41 -16.34
N ASP A 33 5.90 0.82 -15.81
CA ASP A 33 6.94 0.09 -16.57
C ASP A 33 7.07 -1.40 -16.21
N LYS A 34 6.63 -1.82 -15.02
CA LYS A 34 6.81 -3.19 -14.49
C LYS A 34 5.51 -3.93 -14.17
N GLY A 35 4.36 -3.29 -14.33
CA GLY A 35 3.05 -3.90 -14.12
C GLY A 35 2.54 -3.74 -12.68
N SER A 36 1.62 -4.61 -12.28
CA SER A 36 0.88 -4.46 -11.02
C SER A 36 1.32 -5.44 -9.93
N HIS A 37 1.44 -4.93 -8.71
CA HIS A 37 1.56 -5.70 -7.49
C HIS A 37 0.30 -5.55 -6.64
N PHE A 38 -0.14 -6.63 -6.01
CA PHE A 38 -1.36 -6.65 -5.22
C PHE A 38 -1.03 -6.97 -3.76
N LEU A 39 -1.50 -6.11 -2.86
CA LEU A 39 -1.29 -6.23 -1.42
C LEU A 39 -2.63 -6.43 -0.73
N GLU A 40 -2.78 -7.53 0.00
CA GLU A 40 -3.88 -7.74 0.94
C GLU A 40 -3.40 -7.34 2.33
N LEU A 41 -4.06 -6.35 2.92
CA LEU A 41 -3.92 -5.98 4.32
C LEU A 41 -5.12 -6.54 5.10
N SER A 42 -4.86 -7.35 6.12
CA SER A 42 -5.90 -7.89 6.99
C SER A 42 -5.47 -7.91 8.44
N SER A 43 -6.43 -7.93 9.35
CA SER A 43 -6.16 -7.96 10.80
C SER A 43 -5.46 -9.24 11.27
N SER A 44 -5.51 -10.33 10.50
CA SER A 44 -4.80 -11.57 10.84
C SER A 44 -3.39 -11.58 10.25
N GLU A 45 -3.27 -11.28 8.97
CA GLU A 45 -2.01 -11.32 8.24
C GLU A 45 -2.09 -10.46 6.97
N SER A 46 -1.08 -9.64 6.72
CA SER A 46 -0.89 -8.98 5.44
C SER A 46 -0.02 -9.82 4.52
N LYS A 47 -0.30 -9.79 3.22
CA LYS A 47 0.44 -10.59 2.23
C LYS A 47 0.38 -9.97 0.84
N LEU A 48 1.38 -10.30 0.02
CA LEU A 48 1.31 -10.05 -1.41
C LEU A 48 0.52 -11.16 -2.09
N LEU A 49 -0.36 -10.78 -3.02
CA LEU A 49 -1.14 -11.70 -3.82
C LEU A 49 -0.39 -12.00 -5.12
N SER A 50 -0.20 -13.29 -5.40
CA SER A 50 0.39 -13.78 -6.65
C SER A 50 -0.60 -13.83 -7.81
N ILE A 51 -1.90 -13.73 -7.51
CA ILE A 51 -3.00 -13.78 -8.48
C ILE A 51 -3.78 -12.47 -8.38
N GLN A 52 -4.22 -11.95 -9.52
CA GLN A 52 -5.06 -10.76 -9.58
C GLN A 52 -6.36 -10.99 -8.78
N PRO A 53 -6.66 -10.14 -7.79
CA PRO A 53 -7.90 -10.24 -7.02
C PRO A 53 -9.11 -9.80 -7.86
N VAL A 54 -10.28 -10.34 -7.53
CA VAL A 54 -11.56 -9.98 -8.17
C VAL A 54 -11.96 -8.53 -7.87
N HIS A 55 -11.53 -8.02 -6.72
CA HIS A 55 -11.84 -6.67 -6.25
C HIS A 55 -10.57 -5.99 -5.72
N VAL A 56 -10.42 -4.71 -6.03
CA VAL A 56 -9.35 -3.83 -5.54
C VAL A 56 -10.03 -2.59 -4.94
N ASP A 57 -9.68 -2.25 -3.71
CA ASP A 57 -10.30 -1.13 -2.99
C ASP A 57 -9.79 0.23 -3.50
N PHE A 58 -8.51 0.29 -3.83
CA PHE A 58 -7.92 1.42 -4.56
C PHE A 58 -6.59 1.03 -5.23
N VAL A 59 -6.22 1.85 -6.20
CA VAL A 59 -4.99 1.72 -7.00
C VAL A 59 -4.10 2.93 -6.71
N ILE A 60 -2.81 2.67 -6.51
CA ILE A 60 -1.75 3.68 -6.53
C ILE A 60 -0.94 3.45 -7.81
N GLU A 61 -0.80 4.48 -8.63
CA GLU A 61 -0.14 4.38 -9.94
C GLU A 61 0.97 5.42 -10.08
N GLY A 62 2.13 5.01 -10.59
CA GLY A 62 3.30 5.88 -10.83
C GLY A 62 4.53 5.09 -11.27
N GLU A 63 5.70 5.73 -11.26
CA GLU A 63 6.97 5.05 -11.55
C GLU A 63 7.35 4.11 -10.40
N GLU A 64 8.03 2.99 -10.71
CA GLU A 64 8.44 2.01 -9.69
C GLU A 64 9.30 2.66 -8.58
N SER A 65 10.20 3.57 -8.94
CA SER A 65 11.04 4.29 -7.98
C SER A 65 10.20 5.15 -7.04
N ASP A 66 9.20 5.86 -7.56
CA ASP A 66 8.31 6.69 -6.74
C ASP A 66 7.44 5.81 -5.81
N LEU A 67 7.02 4.63 -6.29
CA LEU A 67 6.31 3.64 -5.47
C LEU A 67 7.21 3.06 -4.36
N GLU A 68 8.50 2.84 -4.65
CA GLU A 68 9.50 2.41 -3.67
C GLU A 68 9.76 3.47 -2.60
N GLU A 69 9.86 4.75 -2.99
CA GLU A 69 10.13 5.86 -2.07
C GLU A 69 9.12 5.94 -0.92
N VAL A 70 7.85 5.63 -1.20
CA VAL A 70 6.75 5.59 -0.22
C VAL A 70 7.10 4.75 1.00
N PHE A 71 7.84 3.65 0.81
CA PHE A 71 8.11 2.66 1.85
C PHE A 71 9.52 2.77 2.44
N LEU A 72 10.43 3.48 1.76
CA LEU A 72 11.85 3.53 2.11
C LEU A 72 12.27 4.88 2.70
N HIS A 73 11.50 5.94 2.46
CA HIS A 73 11.89 7.30 2.82
C HIS A 73 10.83 8.02 3.66
N PRO A 74 11.22 9.10 4.39
CA PRO A 74 10.28 9.90 5.18
C PRO A 74 9.28 10.70 4.34
N ILE A 75 9.37 10.65 3.00
CA ILE A 75 8.43 11.31 2.11
C ILE A 75 7.10 10.56 2.16
N SER A 76 6.05 11.25 2.58
CA SER A 76 4.72 10.65 2.68
C SER A 76 4.09 10.43 1.30
N LEU A 77 3.24 9.40 1.21
CA LEU A 77 2.45 9.11 0.03
C LEU A 77 1.61 10.33 -0.44
N LYS A 78 1.10 11.15 0.50
CA LYS A 78 0.44 12.42 0.19
C LYS A 78 1.32 13.43 -0.55
N GLN A 79 2.59 13.52 -0.17
CA GLN A 79 3.53 14.46 -0.80
C GLN A 79 3.81 14.03 -2.24
N LEU A 80 4.05 12.75 -2.48
CA LEU A 80 4.28 12.22 -3.84
C LEU A 80 3.06 12.44 -4.75
N ILE A 81 1.85 12.32 -4.21
CA ILE A 81 0.63 12.67 -4.96
C ILE A 81 0.56 14.17 -5.25
N SER A 82 0.89 15.02 -4.27
CA SER A 82 0.90 16.48 -4.47
C SER A 82 1.95 16.95 -5.48
N PHE A 83 3.05 16.20 -5.62
CA PHE A 83 4.08 16.43 -6.63
C PHE A 83 3.70 15.90 -8.01
N GLY A 84 2.55 15.22 -8.14
CA GLY A 84 2.11 14.59 -9.38
C GLY A 84 2.91 13.35 -9.76
N LYS A 85 3.71 12.81 -8.84
CA LYS A 85 4.53 11.60 -9.04
C LYS A 85 3.70 10.33 -8.94
N LEU A 86 2.75 10.33 -8.02
CA LEU A 86 1.80 9.24 -7.85
C LEU A 86 0.37 9.73 -8.07
N SER A 87 -0.47 8.83 -8.55
CA SER A 87 -1.91 9.04 -8.68
C SER A 87 -2.69 7.97 -7.94
N ILE A 88 -3.90 8.31 -7.48
CA ILE A 88 -4.77 7.38 -6.76
C ILE A 88 -6.12 7.29 -7.44
N LYS A 89 -6.62 6.07 -7.58
CA LYS A 89 -7.97 5.76 -8.07
C LYS A 89 -8.68 4.89 -7.04
N GLY A 90 -9.89 5.28 -6.61
CA GLY A 90 -10.69 4.53 -5.63
C GLY A 90 -10.94 5.31 -4.33
N SER A 91 -11.07 4.59 -3.22
CA SER A 91 -11.46 5.17 -1.92
C SER A 91 -10.34 5.96 -1.25
N TYR A 92 -10.47 7.29 -1.21
CA TYR A 92 -9.52 8.17 -0.50
C TYR A 92 -9.42 7.84 1.00
N ARG A 93 -10.51 7.36 1.62
CA ARG A 93 -10.51 6.98 3.04
C ARG A 93 -9.64 5.76 3.31
N ASP A 94 -9.68 4.79 2.41
CA ASP A 94 -8.86 3.58 2.51
C ASP A 94 -7.40 3.87 2.22
N PHE A 95 -7.13 4.79 1.30
CA PHE A 95 -5.81 5.37 1.13
C PHE A 95 -5.24 5.97 2.43
N LEU A 96 -6.02 6.78 3.17
CA LEU A 96 -5.56 7.37 4.43
C LEU A 96 -5.19 6.31 5.48
N ARG A 97 -5.86 5.15 5.46
CA ARG A 97 -5.53 4.01 6.32
C ARG A 97 -4.18 3.40 5.96
N LEU A 98 -3.92 3.22 4.66
CA LEU A 98 -2.62 2.74 4.19
C LEU A 98 -1.50 3.74 4.54
N GLU A 99 -1.72 5.04 4.34
CA GLU A 99 -0.73 6.06 4.70
C GLU A 99 -0.39 6.02 6.20
N ALA A 100 -1.40 5.84 7.06
CA ALA A 100 -1.18 5.69 8.50
C ALA A 100 -0.36 4.43 8.83
N LEU A 101 -0.62 3.31 8.16
CA LEU A 101 0.14 2.07 8.33
C LEU A 101 1.60 2.23 7.92
N ILE A 102 1.86 2.92 6.81
CA ILE A 102 3.22 3.19 6.31
C ILE A 102 4.02 4.03 7.32
N LYS A 103 3.41 5.04 7.94
CA LYS A 103 4.09 5.93 8.89
C LYS A 103 4.40 5.30 10.26
N LEU A 104 3.85 4.11 10.55
CA LEU A 104 4.03 3.44 11.85
C LEU A 104 5.12 2.37 11.84
N ILE A 105 5.76 2.15 10.71
CA ILE A 105 6.87 1.20 10.52
C ILE A 105 8.18 1.95 10.47
#